data_AF-A0A2I1DMP3-F1
#
_entry.id   AF-A0A2I1DMP3-F1
#
_cell.length_a   1.000
_cell.length_b   1.000
_cell.length_c   1.000
_cell.angle_alpha   90.00
_cell.angle_beta   90.00
_cell.angle_gamma   90.00
#
_symmetry.space_group_name_H-M   'P 1'
#
loop_
_entity.id
_entity.type
_entity.pdbx_description
1 polymer ?
#
loop_
_entity_poly.entity_id
_entity_poly.type
_entity_poly.pdbx_seq_one_letter_code
_entity_poly.pdbx_strand_id
1 'polypeptide(L)'
;MLIAKNDAYHKQLDFADAETGDVFWIVEHVPYSGTIKGIQKYTVIEIHSKQVLCHSEAGKNLKIKRSSLQENCYLENDPYFAEIKKIFAISSQVEWVRKLIKDHESRDFDQEVVDAILAWHSRVEKRQE
;
A
#
# COMPACT_ATOMS: atom_id res chain seq x y z
N MET A 1 -21.25 0.10 -8.74
CA MET A 1 -19.97 -0.59 -8.94
C MET A 1 -18.86 0.39 -9.27
N LEU A 2 -17.74 0.32 -8.54
CA LEU A 2 -16.51 1.07 -8.83
C LEU A 2 -15.85 0.58 -10.12
N ILE A 3 -15.37 1.52 -10.95
CA ILE A 3 -14.76 1.22 -12.24
C ILE A 3 -13.32 1.75 -12.24
N ALA A 4 -12.36 0.86 -12.51
CA ALA A 4 -10.98 1.25 -12.74
C ALA A 4 -10.85 1.84 -14.16
N LYS A 5 -10.33 3.06 -14.24
CA LYS A 5 -9.93 3.73 -15.49
C LYS A 5 -8.41 3.81 -15.52
N ASN A 6 -7.83 3.41 -16.65
CA ASN A 6 -6.40 3.50 -16.87
C ASN A 6 -6.11 4.73 -17.73
N ASP A 7 -5.23 5.60 -17.25
CA ASP A 7 -4.46 6.51 -18.10
C ASP A 7 -3.04 5.94 -18.28
N ALA A 8 -2.29 6.45 -19.25
CA ALA A 8 -0.93 6.03 -19.59
C ALA A 8 0.06 6.11 -18.41
N TYR A 9 -0.26 6.92 -17.38
CA TYR A 9 0.60 7.19 -16.23
C TYR A 9 -0.02 6.82 -14.89
N HIS A 10 -1.36 6.75 -14.79
CA HIS A 10 -2.07 6.58 -13.52
C HIS A 10 -3.26 5.64 -13.65
N LYS A 11 -3.39 4.72 -12.70
CA LYS A 11 -4.66 4.01 -12.48
C LYS A 11 -5.54 4.86 -11.58
N GLN A 12 -6.72 5.19 -12.08
CA GLN A 12 -7.68 6.02 -11.38
C GLN A 12 -8.97 5.22 -11.16
N LEU A 13 -9.62 5.44 -10.03
CA LEU A 13 -10.90 4.83 -9.72
C LEU A 13 -12.03 5.84 -9.94
N ASP A 14 -13.03 5.44 -10.71
CA ASP A 14 -14.23 6.22 -10.96
C ASP A 14 -15.33 5.85 -9.94
N PHE A 15 -15.90 6.89 -9.33
CA PHE A 15 -16.94 6.80 -8.31
C PHE A 15 -18.31 7.26 -8.84
N ALA A 16 -18.43 7.57 -10.14
CA ALA A 16 -19.69 7.99 -10.75
C ALA A 16 -20.80 6.98 -10.50
N ASP A 17 -20.49 5.70 -10.69
CA ASP A 17 -21.42 4.57 -10.55
C ASP A 17 -21.20 3.75 -9.27
N ALA A 18 -20.49 4.28 -8.26
CA ALA A 18 -20.23 3.57 -7.01
C ALA A 18 -21.52 3.07 -6.33
N GLU A 19 -21.44 1.92 -5.67
CA GLU A 19 -22.52 1.30 -4.89
C GLU A 19 -22.13 1.14 -3.41
N THR A 20 -23.12 1.16 -2.52
CA THR A 20 -22.90 0.88 -1.10
C THR A 20 -22.41 -0.55 -0.93
N GLY A 21 -21.34 -0.72 -0.16
CA GLY A 21 -20.65 -2.00 0.01
C GLY A 21 -19.47 -2.19 -0.95
N ASP A 22 -19.30 -1.32 -1.96
CA ASP A 22 -18.10 -1.37 -2.81
C ASP A 22 -16.84 -1.17 -1.98
N VAL A 23 -15.83 -2.02 -2.21
CA VAL A 23 -14.55 -2.01 -1.49
C VAL A 23 -13.43 -1.58 -2.41
N PHE A 24 -12.55 -0.73 -1.90
CA PHE A 24 -11.35 -0.29 -2.60
C PHE A 24 -10.21 -0.02 -1.62
N TRP A 25 -9.02 0.19 -2.17
CA TRP A 25 -7.80 0.43 -1.40
C TRP A 25 -7.16 1.73 -1.83
N ILE A 26 -6.75 2.54 -0.86
CA ILE A 26 -5.97 3.75 -1.10
C ILE A 26 -4.51 3.44 -0.77
N VAL A 27 -3.62 3.82 -1.67
CA VAL A 27 -2.18 3.76 -1.48
C VAL A 27 -1.69 5.18 -1.20
N GLU A 28 -1.17 5.39 0.01
CA GLU A 28 -0.60 6.66 0.41
C GLU A 28 0.90 6.65 0.13
N HIS A 29 1.39 7.64 -0.61
CA HIS A 29 2.82 7.83 -0.88
C HIS A 29 3.41 8.90 0.05
N VAL A 30 4.70 8.78 0.32
CA VAL A 30 5.48 9.85 0.95
C VAL A 30 5.57 11.02 -0.04
N PRO A 31 5.35 12.28 0.39
CA PRO A 31 5.42 13.43 -0.51
C PRO A 31 6.73 13.46 -1.31
N TYR A 32 6.63 13.74 -2.61
CA TYR A 32 7.76 13.85 -3.54
C TYR A 32 8.62 12.57 -3.67
N SER A 33 8.08 11.42 -3.26
CA SER A 33 8.76 10.13 -3.32
C SER A 33 7.85 9.06 -3.89
N GLY A 34 8.42 8.09 -4.61
CA GLY A 34 7.70 6.86 -5.01
C GLY A 34 7.43 5.91 -3.85
N THR A 35 8.00 6.17 -2.67
CA THR A 35 7.87 5.30 -1.49
C THR A 35 6.45 5.28 -0.98
N ILE A 36 5.90 4.07 -0.82
CA ILE A 36 4.58 3.85 -0.24
C ILE A 36 4.68 3.99 1.28
N LYS A 37 3.91 4.93 1.83
CA LYS A 37 3.79 5.19 3.27
C LYS A 37 2.77 4.26 3.92
N GLY A 38 1.68 3.97 3.24
CA GLY A 38 0.56 3.23 3.81
C GLY A 38 -0.36 2.67 2.74
N ILE A 39 -1.05 1.59 3.09
CA ILE A 39 -2.13 1.02 2.28
C ILE A 39 -3.33 0.87 3.19
N GLN A 40 -4.47 1.41 2.77
CA GLN A 40 -5.66 1.43 3.60
C GLN A 40 -6.90 0.99 2.85
N LYS A 41 -7.64 0.06 3.45
CA LYS A 41 -8.91 -0.45 2.94
C LYS A 41 -10.04 0.53 3.24
N TYR A 42 -10.87 0.81 2.26
CA TYR A 42 -12.09 1.58 2.39
C TYR A 42 -13.29 0.82 1.85
N THR A 43 -14.45 1.05 2.46
CA THR A 43 -15.74 0.56 2.01
C THR A 43 -16.67 1.74 1.82
N VAL A 44 -17.39 1.79 0.70
CA VAL A 44 -18.44 2.78 0.45
C VAL A 44 -19.61 2.48 1.38
N ILE A 45 -19.96 3.45 2.23
CA ILE A 45 -21.05 3.30 3.22
C ILE A 45 -22.31 4.07 2.83
N GLU A 46 -22.16 5.25 2.20
CA GLU A 46 -23.28 6.07 1.77
C GLU A 46 -23.00 6.75 0.44
N ILE A 47 -24.05 6.92 -0.36
CA ILE A 47 -24.00 7.59 -1.64
C ILE A 47 -24.99 8.75 -1.65
N HIS A 48 -24.46 9.94 -1.89
CA HIS A 48 -25.25 11.14 -2.13
C HIS A 48 -25.21 11.52 -3.61
N SER A 49 -25.96 12.55 -3.98
CA SER A 49 -26.04 13.03 -5.37
C SER A 49 -24.70 13.53 -5.92
N LYS A 50 -23.81 14.06 -5.08
CA LYS A 50 -22.51 14.63 -5.48
C LYS A 50 -21.30 13.98 -4.82
N GLN A 51 -21.51 13.16 -3.79
CA GLN A 51 -20.45 12.64 -2.93
C GLN A 51 -20.68 11.19 -2.56
N VAL A 52 -19.59 10.48 -2.32
CA VAL A 52 -19.55 9.13 -1.77
C VAL A 52 -18.85 9.20 -0.42
N LEU A 53 -19.51 8.70 0.62
CA LEU A 53 -18.92 8.56 1.95
C LEU A 53 -18.35 7.15 2.08
N CYS A 54 -17.08 7.08 2.46
CA CYS A 54 -16.34 5.84 2.60
C CYS A 54 -15.80 5.72 4.04
N HIS A 55 -15.77 4.51 4.56
CA HIS A 55 -15.25 4.21 5.89
C HIS A 55 -14.06 3.26 5.79
N SER A 56 -13.10 3.43 6.70
CA SER A 56 -11.99 2.51 6.90
C SER A 56 -11.94 2.08 8.37
N GLU A 57 -11.78 0.78 8.62
CA GLU A 57 -11.71 0.23 9.99
C GLU A 57 -10.54 0.83 10.80
N ALA A 58 -9.43 1.12 10.14
CA ALA A 58 -8.22 1.66 10.74
C ALA A 58 -8.07 3.18 10.53
N GLY A 59 -9.09 3.87 10.00
CA GLY A 59 -8.92 5.21 9.43
C GLY A 59 -10.05 6.18 9.67
N LYS A 60 -9.87 7.39 9.13
CA LYS A 60 -10.91 8.41 9.13
C LYS A 60 -11.88 8.15 7.99
N ASN A 61 -13.14 8.57 8.18
CA ASN A 61 -14.10 8.59 7.09
C ASN A 61 -13.62 9.51 5.98
N LEU A 62 -13.76 9.06 4.74
CA LEU A 62 -13.35 9.76 3.54
C LEU A 62 -14.58 10.20 2.75
N LYS A 63 -14.57 11.45 2.27
CA LYS A 63 -15.60 11.98 1.39
C LYS A 63 -15.00 12.21 0.01
N ILE A 64 -15.48 11.45 -0.97
CA ILE A 64 -15.04 11.52 -2.36
C ILE A 64 -16.12 12.22 -3.19
N LYS A 65 -15.74 13.08 -4.14
CA LYS A 65 -16.71 13.63 -5.10
C LYS A 65 -17.00 12.58 -6.18
N ARG A 66 -18.28 12.34 -6.48
CA ARG A 66 -18.69 11.35 -7.49
C ARG A 66 -18.17 11.64 -8.88
N SER A 67 -18.02 12.91 -9.23
CA SER A 67 -17.58 13.35 -10.55
C SER A 67 -16.06 13.35 -10.72
N SER A 68 -15.28 13.01 -9.69
CA SER A 68 -13.83 13.05 -9.74
C SER A 68 -13.23 11.66 -9.75
N LEU A 69 -12.33 11.43 -10.69
CA LEU A 69 -11.45 10.29 -10.70
C LEU A 69 -10.48 10.38 -9.52
N GLN A 70 -10.32 9.28 -8.79
CA GLN A 70 -9.40 9.21 -7.65
C GLN A 70 -8.13 8.47 -8.04
N GLU A 71 -7.00 9.13 -7.88
CA GLU A 71 -5.68 8.54 -8.07
C GLU A 71 -5.29 7.67 -6.88
N ASN A 72 -4.33 6.76 -7.12
CA ASN A 72 -3.78 5.85 -6.11
C ASN A 72 -4.85 5.02 -5.38
N CYS A 73 -6.00 4.82 -6.03
CA CYS A 73 -7.11 4.01 -5.56
C CYS A 73 -7.22 2.76 -6.43
N TYR A 74 -7.32 1.59 -5.80
CA TYR A 74 -7.25 0.30 -6.47
C TYR A 74 -8.34 -0.66 -6.00
N LEU A 75 -8.72 -1.58 -6.88
CA LEU A 75 -9.54 -2.73 -6.53
C LEU A 75 -8.65 -3.89 -6.05
N GLU A 76 -9.15 -4.77 -5.18
CA GLU A 76 -8.38 -5.89 -4.62
C GLU A 76 -7.76 -6.78 -5.73
N ASN A 77 -8.53 -7.02 -6.80
CA ASN A 77 -8.13 -7.92 -7.88
C ASN A 77 -7.24 -7.24 -8.95
N ASP A 78 -6.80 -6.00 -8.73
CA ASP A 78 -5.91 -5.33 -9.66
C ASP A 78 -4.49 -5.93 -9.60
N PRO A 79 -3.93 -6.45 -10.72
CA PRO A 79 -2.60 -7.05 -10.72
C PRO A 79 -1.48 -6.10 -10.26
N TYR A 80 -1.61 -4.80 -10.56
CA TYR A 80 -0.64 -3.78 -10.13
C TYR A 80 -0.76 -3.50 -8.63
N PHE A 81 -1.98 -3.55 -8.10
CA PHE A 81 -2.20 -3.42 -6.65
C PHE A 81 -1.59 -4.61 -5.88
N ALA A 82 -1.66 -5.83 -6.43
CA ALA A 82 -1.04 -6.99 -5.81
C ALA A 82 0.49 -6.82 -5.66
N GLU A 83 1.14 -6.23 -6.67
CA GLU A 83 2.57 -5.91 -6.62
C GLU A 83 2.88 -4.82 -5.59
N ILE A 84 2.12 -3.73 -5.59
CA ILE A 84 2.22 -2.65 -4.58
C ILE A 84 2.09 -3.21 -3.16
N LYS A 85 1.07 -4.05 -2.92
CA LYS A 85 0.81 -4.67 -1.61
C LYS A 85 1.97 -5.52 -1.15
N LYS A 86 2.59 -6.28 -2.07
CA LYS A 86 3.79 -7.07 -1.80
C LYS A 86 4.99 -6.18 -1.43
N ILE A 87 5.26 -5.15 -2.22
CA ILE A 87 6.38 -4.21 -1.97
C ILE A 87 6.21 -3.52 -0.62
N PHE A 88 5.00 -3.05 -0.31
CA PHE A 88 4.69 -2.39 0.95
C PHE A 88 4.85 -3.33 2.16
N ALA A 89 4.39 -4.58 2.05
CA ALA A 89 4.54 -5.57 3.12
C ALA A 89 6.02 -5.86 3.43
N ILE A 90 6.84 -6.06 2.39
CA ILE A 90 8.30 -6.27 2.55
C ILE A 90 8.95 -5.04 3.19
N SER A 91 8.63 -3.85 2.69
CA SER A 91 9.20 -2.60 3.20
C SER A 91 8.84 -2.36 4.67
N SER A 92 7.58 -2.62 5.02
CA SER A 92 7.07 -2.53 6.39
C SER A 92 7.76 -3.53 7.33
N GLN A 93 8.01 -4.76 6.86
CA GLN A 93 8.76 -5.76 7.62
C GLN A 93 10.22 -5.33 7.84
N VAL A 94 10.88 -4.80 6.81
CA VAL A 94 12.25 -4.29 6.93
C VAL A 94 12.33 -3.13 7.93
N GLU A 95 11.40 -2.18 7.88
CA GLU A 95 11.35 -1.07 8.83
C GLU A 95 11.07 -1.55 10.27
N TRP A 96 10.20 -2.56 10.43
CA TRP A 96 9.96 -3.17 11.72
C TRP A 96 11.23 -3.85 12.28
N VAL A 97 11.96 -4.62 11.47
CA VAL A 97 13.23 -5.23 11.86
C VAL A 97 14.27 -4.15 12.20
N ARG A 98 14.40 -3.10 11.39
CA ARG A 98 15.30 -1.96 11.68
C ARG A 98 14.98 -1.30 13.01
N LYS A 99 13.70 -1.15 13.34
CA LYS A 99 13.26 -0.60 14.62
C LYS A 99 13.64 -1.53 15.78
N LEU A 100 13.38 -2.83 15.65
CA LEU A 100 13.80 -3.82 16.67
C LEU A 100 15.30 -3.75 16.94
N ILE A 101 16.09 -3.70 15.88
CA ILE A 101 17.55 -3.57 15.91
C ILE A 101 17.97 -2.31 16.68
N LYS A 102 17.32 -1.18 16.40
CA LYS A 102 17.63 0.11 17.03
C LYS A 102 17.23 0.15 18.51
N ASP A 103 16.14 -0.53 18.85
CA ASP A 103 15.60 -0.56 20.20
C ASP A 103 16.39 -1.50 21.15
N HIS A 104 17.33 -2.30 20.63
CA HIS A 104 18.24 -3.18 21.39
C HIS A 104 19.69 -2.67 21.31
N GLU A 105 20.53 -2.98 22.30
CA GLU A 105 21.94 -2.62 22.25
C GLU A 105 22.65 -3.38 21.12
N SER A 106 23.49 -2.69 20.35
CA SER A 106 24.23 -3.30 19.23
C SER A 106 25.16 -4.45 19.63
N ARG A 107 25.40 -4.63 20.94
CA ARG A 107 26.19 -5.73 21.52
C ARG A 107 25.44 -7.06 21.55
N ASP A 108 24.12 -7.04 21.43
CA ASP A 108 23.25 -8.22 21.41
C ASP A 108 23.04 -8.77 20.00
N PHE A 109 23.61 -8.13 18.97
CA PHE A 109 23.76 -8.74 17.66
C PHE A 109 24.75 -9.88 17.76
N ASP A 110 24.23 -11.07 18.01
CA ASP A 110 25.02 -12.29 17.99
C ASP A 110 25.67 -12.52 16.62
N GLN A 111 26.65 -13.42 16.62
CA GLN A 111 27.34 -13.86 15.40
C GLN A 111 26.36 -14.52 14.40
N GLU A 112 25.24 -15.07 14.88
CA GLU A 112 24.25 -15.76 14.04
C GLU A 112 23.55 -14.79 13.08
N VAL A 113 23.19 -13.59 13.54
CA VAL A 113 22.60 -12.54 12.69
C VAL A 113 23.60 -12.06 11.63
N VAL A 114 24.86 -11.87 12.01
CA VAL A 114 25.92 -11.48 11.07
C VAL A 114 26.12 -12.56 10.00
N ASP A 115 26.22 -13.82 10.41
CA ASP A 115 26.38 -14.96 9.51
C ASP A 115 25.18 -15.11 8.57
N ALA A 116 23.96 -14.89 9.07
CA ALA A 116 22.74 -14.93 8.26
C ALA A 116 22.74 -13.85 7.16
N ILE A 117 23.18 -12.62 7.48
CA ILE A 117 23.29 -11.52 6.51
C ILE A 117 24.35 -11.84 5.45
N LEU A 118 25.54 -12.29 5.87
CA LEU A 118 26.63 -12.65 4.94
C LEU A 118 26.24 -13.81 4.03
N ALA A 119 25.58 -14.83 4.57
CA ALA A 119 25.08 -15.96 3.79
C ALA A 119 24.00 -15.53 2.79
N TRP A 120 23.13 -14.59 3.16
CA TRP A 120 22.17 -14.00 2.22
C TRP A 120 22.86 -13.24 1.09
N HIS A 121 23.85 -12.40 1.40
CA HIS A 121 24.61 -11.62 0.41
C HIS A 121 25.26 -12.52 -0.63
N SER A 122 25.97 -13.56 -0.19
CA SER A 122 26.62 -14.52 -1.08
C SER A 122 25.63 -15.23 -2.01
N ARG A 123 24.41 -15.55 -1.53
CA ARG A 123 23.35 -16.12 -2.39
C ARG A 123 22.79 -15.12 -3.40
N VAL A 124 22.79 -13.83 -3.08
CA VAL A 124 22.35 -12.77 -4.00
C VAL A 124 23.38 -12.58 -5.11
N GLU A 125 24.66 -12.47 -4.77
CA GLU A 125 25.76 -12.33 -5.75
C GLU A 125 25.79 -13.49 -6.74
N LYS A 126 25.69 -14.74 -6.25
CA LYS A 126 25.66 -15.94 -7.10
C LYS A 126 24.46 -16.04 -8.05
N ARG A 127 23.41 -15.23 -7.87
CA ARG A 127 22.27 -15.16 -8.81
C ARG A 127 22.48 -14.12 -9.90
N GLN A 128 23.49 -13.26 -9.76
CA GLN A 128 23.82 -12.20 -10.71
C GLN A 128 24.97 -12.59 -11.64
N GLU A 129 25.70 -13.66 -11.31
CA GLU A 129 26.66 -14.37 -12.18
C GLU A 129 25.97 -15.41 -13.07
#